data_AF-A0A1W9VQ17-F1
#
_entry.id   AF-A0A1W9VQ17-F1
#
_cell.length_a   1.000
_cell.length_b   1.000
_cell.length_c   1.000
_cell.angle_alpha   90.00
_cell.angle_beta   90.00
_cell.angle_gamma   90.00
#
_symmetry.space_group_name_H-M   'P 1'
#
loop_
_entity.id
_entity.type
_entity.pdbx_description
1 polymer ?
#
loop_
_entity_poly.entity_id
_entity_poly.type
_entity_poly.pdbx_seq_one_letter_code
_entity_poly.pdbx_strand_id
1 'polypeptide(L)'
;MTSNSFKVNFDSLLKLGYGVVDVRFKEYDVTNSSLKYIITLIENDRDTFYIDMLKQYSGKEFKQNEVMELWENILNHKVKMSEILKRDVSIKVATMDFLES
;
A
#
# COMPACT_ATOMS: atom_id res chain seq x y z
N MET A 1 -0.38 22.08 -6.87
CA MET A 1 -0.19 20.86 -6.07
C MET A 1 -0.52 19.68 -6.96
N THR A 2 0.49 19.03 -7.52
CA THR A 2 0.27 17.85 -8.38
C THR A 2 -0.20 16.71 -7.50
N SER A 3 -1.46 16.32 -7.65
CA SER A 3 -1.97 15.06 -7.12
C SER A 3 -1.06 13.94 -7.63
N ASN A 4 -0.19 13.40 -6.76
CA ASN A 4 0.55 12.17 -7.04
C ASN A 4 -0.47 11.03 -6.96
N SER A 5 -1.33 10.93 -7.97
CA SER A 5 -2.19 9.77 -8.12
C SER A 5 -1.31 8.56 -8.40
N PHE A 6 -1.60 7.47 -7.70
CA PHE A 6 -0.88 6.21 -7.84
C PHE A 6 -0.95 5.75 -9.31
N LYS A 7 0.19 5.36 -9.87
CA LYS A 7 0.31 4.81 -11.24
C LYS A 7 0.87 3.40 -11.23
N VAL A 8 0.58 2.63 -10.18
CA VAL A 8 1.04 1.25 -10.08
C VAL A 8 -0.06 0.32 -10.56
N ASN A 9 0.26 -0.54 -11.54
CA ASN A 9 -0.64 -1.59 -11.98
C ASN A 9 -0.42 -2.83 -11.10
N PHE A 10 -1.16 -2.89 -9.98
CA PHE A 10 -1.03 -3.97 -8.99
C PHE A 10 -1.31 -5.35 -9.59
N ASP A 11 -2.32 -5.46 -10.46
CA ASP A 11 -2.69 -6.70 -11.15
C ASP A 11 -1.54 -7.23 -12.03
N SER A 12 -0.90 -6.34 -12.81
CA SER A 12 0.25 -6.74 -13.64
C SER A 12 1.44 -7.19 -12.81
N LEU A 13 1.72 -6.52 -11.68
CA LEU A 13 2.77 -6.94 -10.76
C LEU A 13 2.46 -8.31 -10.15
N LEU A 14 1.22 -8.54 -9.68
CA LEU A 14 0.79 -9.83 -9.13
C LEU A 14 0.97 -10.96 -10.15
N LYS A 15 0.57 -10.74 -11.41
CA LYS A 15 0.75 -11.72 -12.50
C LYS A 15 2.22 -12.08 -12.74
N LEU A 16 3.12 -11.13 -12.54
CA LEU A 16 4.57 -11.33 -12.60
C LEU A 16 5.16 -11.94 -11.32
N GLY A 17 4.35 -12.15 -10.28
CA GLY A 17 4.78 -12.69 -8.99
C GLY A 17 5.29 -11.64 -8.02
N TYR A 18 4.97 -10.36 -8.22
CA TYR A 18 5.38 -9.26 -7.35
C TYR A 18 4.19 -8.63 -6.63
N GLY A 19 4.39 -8.27 -5.36
CA GLY A 19 3.39 -7.58 -4.54
C GLY A 19 3.93 -6.26 -4.00
N VAL A 20 3.12 -5.21 -4.04
CA VAL A 20 3.47 -3.90 -3.43
C VAL A 20 3.03 -3.94 -1.97
N VAL A 21 3.98 -3.97 -1.04
CA VAL A 21 3.69 -4.15 0.39
C VAL A 21 3.65 -2.84 1.17
N ASP A 22 4.24 -1.78 0.64
CA ASP A 22 4.29 -0.47 1.30
C ASP A 22 4.69 0.65 0.33
N VAL A 23 4.44 1.89 0.73
CA VAL A 23 4.92 3.12 0.07
C VAL A 23 5.57 4.04 1.11
N ARG A 24 6.90 4.12 1.11
CA ARG A 24 7.65 4.92 2.08
C ARG A 24 7.65 6.39 1.70
N PHE A 25 7.32 7.24 2.67
CA PHE A 25 7.41 8.70 2.55
C PHE A 25 8.73 9.19 3.14
N LYS A 26 9.59 9.76 2.31
CA LYS A 26 10.85 10.37 2.76
C LYS A 26 11.34 11.40 1.74
N GLU A 27 12.00 12.44 2.23
CA GLU A 27 12.79 13.33 1.39
C GLU A 27 14.13 12.67 1.05
N TYR A 28 14.43 12.56 -0.24
CA TYR A 28 15.66 11.96 -0.74
C TYR A 28 16.50 13.06 -1.41
N ASP A 29 17.78 13.15 -1.05
CA ASP A 29 18.67 14.17 -1.63
C ASP A 29 18.94 13.95 -3.12
N VAL A 30 18.69 12.74 -3.62
CA VAL A 30 19.03 12.28 -4.98
C VAL A 30 17.86 12.30 -5.96
N THR A 31 16.64 12.59 -5.49
CA THR A 31 15.45 12.60 -6.36
C THR A 31 14.36 13.51 -5.81
N ASN A 32 13.64 14.15 -6.72
CA ASN A 32 12.47 14.96 -6.37
C ASN A 32 11.24 14.09 -6.00
N SER A 33 11.33 12.76 -6.12
CA SER A 33 10.29 11.85 -5.65
C SER A 33 10.32 11.72 -4.13
N SER A 34 9.21 12.01 -3.46
CA SER A 34 9.04 11.80 -2.01
C SER A 34 8.57 10.39 -1.64
N LEU A 35 8.22 9.57 -2.64
CA LEU A 35 7.64 8.25 -2.46
C LEU A 35 8.56 7.15 -2.99
N LYS A 36 8.66 6.06 -2.23
CA LYS A 36 9.35 4.83 -2.65
C LYS A 36 8.46 3.61 -2.41
N TYR A 37 8.14 2.88 -3.47
CA TYR A 37 7.43 1.61 -3.37
C TYR A 37 8.33 0.52 -2.80
N ILE A 38 7.78 -0.26 -1.87
CA ILE A 38 8.39 -1.49 -1.37
C ILE A 38 7.66 -2.64 -2.05
N ILE A 39 8.41 -3.41 -2.83
CA ILE A 39 7.90 -4.51 -3.64
C ILE A 39 8.59 -5.78 -3.18
N THR A 40 7.84 -6.86 -3.06
CA THR A 40 8.35 -8.20 -2.73
C THR A 40 8.04 -9.19 -3.84
N LEU A 41 8.87 -10.23 -3.95
CA LEU A 41 8.49 -11.46 -4.65
C LEU A 41 7.46 -12.20 -3.79
N ILE A 42 6.42 -12.74 -4.42
CA ILE A 42 5.38 -13.53 -3.78
C ILE A 42 5.74 -15.01 -3.96
N GLU A 43 6.11 -15.64 -2.85
CA GLU A 43 6.47 -17.07 -2.81
C GLU A 43 5.24 -17.99 -2.65
N ASN A 44 4.12 -17.42 -2.17
CA ASN A 44 2.89 -18.14 -1.85
C ASN A 44 1.79 -17.86 -2.89
N ASP A 45 0.54 -18.22 -2.55
CA ASP A 45 -0.62 -17.95 -3.38
C ASP A 45 -0.78 -16.43 -3.65
N ARG A 46 -0.79 -16.09 -4.93
CA ARG A 46 -0.88 -14.70 -5.41
C ARG A 46 -2.30 -14.17 -5.28
N ASP A 47 -3.28 -15.04 -5.36
CA ASP A 47 -4.69 -14.65 -5.32
C ASP A 47 -5.03 -14.15 -3.91
N THR A 48 -4.54 -14.83 -2.86
CA THR A 48 -4.84 -14.44 -1.47
C THR A 48 -3.90 -13.38 -0.89
N PHE A 49 -2.83 -13.00 -1.60
CA PHE A 49 -1.73 -12.19 -1.05
C PHE A 49 -2.19 -10.92 -0.32
N TYR A 50 -3.01 -10.07 -0.96
CA TYR A 50 -3.50 -8.84 -0.34
C TYR A 50 -4.56 -9.11 0.74
N ILE A 51 -5.32 -10.20 0.64
CA ILE A 51 -6.26 -10.62 1.70
C ILE A 51 -5.45 -10.96 2.95
N ASP A 52 -4.43 -11.79 2.80
CA ASP A 52 -3.60 -12.26 3.91
C ASP A 52 -2.90 -11.11 4.61
N MET A 53 -2.40 -10.13 3.85
CA MET A 53 -1.84 -8.90 4.41
C MET A 53 -2.86 -8.08 5.21
N LEU A 54 -4.05 -7.84 4.66
CA LEU A 54 -5.09 -7.08 5.34
C LEU A 54 -5.58 -7.78 6.61
N LYS A 55 -5.73 -9.11 6.53
CA LYS A 55 -6.06 -9.96 7.67
C LYS A 55 -4.97 -9.92 8.74
N GLN A 56 -3.69 -9.95 8.35
CA GLN A 56 -2.57 -9.82 9.27
C GLN A 56 -2.56 -8.49 10.02
N TYR A 57 -2.92 -7.38 9.36
CA TYR A 57 -2.92 -6.06 10.00
C TYR A 57 -4.17 -5.78 10.84
N SER A 58 -5.34 -6.22 10.38
CA SER A 58 -6.63 -5.83 10.97
C SER A 58 -7.33 -6.93 11.77
N GLY A 59 -6.96 -8.20 11.56
CA GLY A 59 -7.67 -9.36 12.10
C GLY A 59 -9.05 -9.61 11.46
N LYS A 60 -9.45 -8.83 10.44
CA LYS A 60 -10.75 -8.94 9.75
C LYS A 60 -10.64 -9.85 8.52
N GLU A 61 -11.77 -10.42 8.11
CA GLU A 61 -11.90 -11.17 6.85
C GLU A 61 -12.31 -10.24 5.71
N PHE A 62 -11.76 -10.45 4.51
CA PHE A 62 -12.01 -9.63 3.32
C PHE A 62 -12.39 -10.50 2.13
N LYS A 63 -13.19 -9.95 1.22
CA LYS A 63 -13.57 -10.62 -0.03
C LYS A 63 -12.56 -10.30 -1.12
N GLN A 64 -12.28 -11.30 -1.97
CA GLN A 64 -11.31 -11.20 -3.06
C GLN A 64 -11.63 -10.09 -4.07
N ASN A 65 -12.90 -9.86 -4.37
CA ASN A 65 -13.33 -8.96 -5.44
C ASN A 65 -13.01 -7.48 -5.17
N GLU A 66 -12.78 -7.09 -3.91
CA GLU A 66 -12.56 -5.69 -3.52
C GLU A 66 -11.16 -5.45 -2.94
N VAL A 67 -10.36 -6.50 -2.77
CA VAL A 67 -9.12 -6.45 -1.98
C VAL A 67 -8.06 -5.54 -2.61
N MET A 68 -7.95 -5.53 -3.93
CA MET A 68 -6.95 -4.73 -4.64
C MET A 68 -7.25 -3.24 -4.55
N GLU A 69 -8.52 -2.86 -4.79
CA GLU A 69 -8.96 -1.47 -4.67
C GLU A 69 -8.82 -0.97 -3.22
N LEU A 70 -9.22 -1.80 -2.26
CA LEU A 70 -9.05 -1.52 -0.84
C LEU A 70 -7.57 -1.28 -0.48
N TRP A 71 -6.67 -2.14 -0.96
CA TRP A 71 -5.24 -2.00 -0.72
C TRP A 71 -4.67 -0.72 -1.32
N GLU A 72 -5.04 -0.38 -2.56
CA GLU A 72 -4.65 0.88 -3.20
C GLU A 72 -5.14 2.09 -2.39
N ASN A 73 -6.38 2.05 -1.90
CA ASN A 73 -6.95 3.13 -1.08
C ASN A 73 -6.21 3.30 0.26
N ILE A 74 -5.78 2.20 0.90
CA ILE A 74 -4.96 2.24 2.12
C ILE A 74 -3.59 2.86 1.85
N LEU A 75 -2.94 2.52 0.75
CA LEU A 75 -1.66 3.13 0.38
C LEU A 75 -1.82 4.64 0.11
N ASN A 76 -2.91 5.03 -0.56
CA ASN A 76 -3.26 6.44 -0.77
C ASN A 76 -3.45 7.17 0.56
N HIS A 77 -4.20 6.56 1.48
CA HIS A 77 -4.43 7.10 2.81
C HIS A 77 -3.13 7.28 3.58
N LYS A 78 -2.27 6.25 3.57
CA LYS A 78 -0.93 6.30 4.16
C LYS A 78 -0.11 7.48 3.66
N VAL A 79 -0.08 7.70 2.35
CA VAL A 79 0.66 8.82 1.74
C VAL A 79 0.11 10.15 2.23
N LYS A 80 -1.21 10.35 2.17
CA LYS A 80 -1.86 11.57 2.66
C LYS A 80 -1.55 11.84 4.13
N MET A 81 -1.68 10.82 4.99
CA MET A 81 -1.32 10.93 6.41
C MET A 81 0.15 11.32 6.59
N SER A 82 1.05 10.68 5.84
CA SER A 82 2.49 10.94 5.94
C SER A 82 2.86 12.36 5.50
N GLU A 83 2.21 12.87 4.46
CA GLU A 83 2.37 14.25 3.98
C GLU A 83 1.89 15.30 4.99
N ILE A 84 0.78 15.02 5.68
CA ILE A 84 0.23 15.89 6.73
C ILE A 84 1.13 15.88 7.97
N LEU A 85 1.57 14.69 8.41
CA LEU A 85 2.39 14.51 9.60
C LEU A 85 3.88 14.80 9.39
N LYS A 86 4.31 15.04 8.15
CA LYS A 86 5.72 15.24 7.75
C LYS A 86 6.65 14.11 8.20
N ARG A 87 6.15 12.87 8.22
CA ARG A 87 6.91 11.66 8.56
C ARG A 87 6.27 10.42 7.94
N ASP A 88 7.04 9.36 7.70
CA ASP A 88 6.50 8.07 7.27
C ASP A 88 5.59 7.49 8.35
N VAL A 89 4.32 7.25 7.99
CA VAL A 89 3.39 6.47 8.81
C VAL A 89 3.68 4.99 8.58
N SER A 90 3.47 4.12 9.56
CA SER A 90 3.60 2.67 9.30
C SER A 90 2.40 2.16 8.52
N ILE A 91 2.60 1.21 7.61
CA ILE A 91 1.48 0.62 6.83
C ILE A 91 0.39 0.03 7.73
N LYS A 92 0.77 -0.65 8.83
CA LYS A 92 -0.20 -1.20 9.80
C LYS A 92 -1.09 -0.10 10.41
N VAL A 93 -0.50 1.02 10.83
CA VAL A 93 -1.25 2.15 11.40
C VAL A 93 -2.18 2.76 10.36
N ALA A 94 -1.71 2.98 9.13
CA ALA A 94 -2.54 3.52 8.06
C ALA A 94 -3.69 2.58 7.69
N THR A 95 -3.46 1.27 7.66
CA THR A 95 -4.50 0.25 7.46
C THR A 95 -5.57 0.32 8.55
N MET A 96 -5.16 0.38 9.82
CA MET A 96 -6.11 0.47 10.94
C MET A 96 -6.94 1.75 10.87
N ASP A 97 -6.28 2.90 10.69
CA ASP A 97 -6.93 4.21 10.61
C ASP A 97 -7.92 4.29 9.44
N PHE A 98 -7.54 3.77 8.26
CA PHE A 98 -8.41 3.72 7.08
C PHE A 98 -9.65 2.84 7.31
N LEU A 99 -9.51 1.70 7.99
CA LEU A 99 -10.61 0.76 8.22
C LEU A 99 -11.56 1.19 9.37
N GLU A 100 -11.18 2.21 10.14
CA GLU A 100 -11.98 2.78 11.23
C GLU A 100 -12.66 4.11 10.86
N SER A 101 -12.20 4.76 9.78
CA SER A 101 -12.73 6.03 9.25
C SER A 101 -14.07 5.86 8.52
#